data_AF-A0A396HEF1-F1
#
_entry.id   AF-A0A396HEF1-F1
#
_cell.length_a   1.000
_cell.length_b   1.000
_cell.length_c   1.000
_cell.angle_alpha   90.00
_cell.angle_beta   90.00
_cell.angle_gamma   90.00
#
_symmetry.space_group_name_H-M   'P 1'
#
loop_
_entity.id
_entity.type
_entity.pdbx_description
1 polymer ?
#
loop_
_entity_poly.entity_id
_entity_poly.type
_entity_poly.pdbx_seq_one_letter_code
_entity_poly.pdbx_strand_id
1 'polypeptide(L)' 'MESVENCIADSGINKSNFHDVVLVGGSTRIVKVQGLLVDFFEINEHSRTKLCKSINADEAVAYGACNTPFSQYKNF' A
#
# COMPACT_ATOMS: atom_id res chain seq x y z
N MET A 1 8.74 7.14 10.87
CA MET A 1 7.49 6.61 10.29
C MET A 1 7.50 5.12 10.60
N GLU A 2 7.49 4.80 11.89
CA GLU A 2 8.16 3.61 12.44
C GLU A 2 7.54 2.29 11.92
N SER A 3 6.21 2.20 11.88
CA SER A 3 5.53 1.01 11.37
C SER A 3 5.84 0.73 9.89
N VAL A 4 6.02 1.76 9.08
CA VAL A 4 6.35 1.60 7.64
C VAL A 4 7.80 1.13 7.49
N GLU A 5 8.71 1.69 8.28
CA GLU A 5 10.13 1.31 8.27
C GLU A 5 10.32 -0.14 8.74
N ASN A 6 9.60 -0.57 9.78
CA ASN A 6 9.61 -1.95 10.24
C ASN A 6 9.04 -2.92 9.20
N CYS A 7 7.90 -2.59 8.56
CA CYS A 7 7.34 -3.42 7.49
C CYS A 7 8.31 -3.58 6.30
N ILE A 8 9.05 -2.52 5.95
CA ILE A 8 10.05 -2.59 4.88
C ILE A 8 11.21 -3.49 5.31
N ALA A 9 11.69 -3.35 6.55
CA ALA A 9 12.74 -4.20 7.10
C ALA A 9 12.33 -5.69 7.12
N ASP A 10 11.10 -5.98 7.56
CA ASP A 10 10.55 -7.34 7.61
C ASP A 10 10.35 -7.93 6.20
N SER A 11 10.00 -7.10 5.21
CA SER A 11 9.86 -7.55 3.83
C SER A 11 11.19 -7.93 3.16
N GLY A 12 12.32 -7.45 3.69
CA GLY A 12 13.64 -7.62 3.08
C GLY A 12 13.82 -6.89 1.74
N ILE A 13 12.87 -6.02 1.36
CA ILE A 13 12.88 -5.29 0.09
C ILE A 13 13.45 -3.89 0.32
N ASN A 14 14.35 -3.46 -0.57
CA ASN A 14 14.88 -2.09 -0.53
C ASN A 14 13.80 -1.08 -0.98
N LYS A 15 13.78 0.11 -0.38
CA LYS A 15 12.86 1.21 -0.73
C LYS A 15 12.83 1.54 -2.23
N SER A 16 13.94 1.33 -2.94
CA SER A 16 14.04 1.59 -4.39
C SER A 16 13.39 0.51 -5.28
N ASN A 17 13.01 -0.64 -4.72
CA ASN A 17 12.46 -1.77 -5.47
C ASN A 17 10.93 -1.81 -5.51
N PHE A 18 10.23 -0.90 -4.82
CA PHE A 18 8.78 -0.82 -4.90
C PHE A 18 8.35 -0.30 -6.29
N HIS A 19 7.38 -0.96 -6.91
CA HIS A 19 6.85 -0.56 -8.22
C HIS A 19 5.59 0.29 -8.09
N ASP A 20 4.69 -0.09 -7.19
CA ASP A 20 3.41 0.57 -7.00
C ASP A 20 3.15 0.76 -5.51
N VAL A 21 2.73 1.98 -5.15
CA VAL A 21 2.28 2.33 -3.78
C VAL A 21 0.81 2.67 -3.86
N VAL A 22 -0.02 1.84 -3.25
CA VAL A 22 -1.48 2.01 -3.21
C VAL A 22 -1.87 2.63 -1.88
N LEU A 23 -2.60 3.75 -1.93
CA LEU A 23 -3.15 4.40 -0.76
C LEU A 23 -4.56 3.88 -0.49
N VAL A 24 -4.77 3.25 0.67
CA VAL A 24 -6.04 2.64 1.07
C VAL A 24 -6.54 3.32 2.34
N GLY A 25 -7.83 3.70 2.36
CA GLY A 25 -8.52 4.27 3.52
C GLY A 25 -8.84 5.76 3.37
N GLY A 26 -9.94 6.21 3.99
CA GLY A 26 -10.47 7.57 3.84
C GLY A 26 -9.50 8.69 4.24
N SER A 27 -8.65 8.46 5.24
CA SER A 27 -7.66 9.45 5.73
C SER A 27 -6.52 9.72 4.74
N THR A 28 -6.28 8.80 3.80
CA THR A 28 -5.26 8.97 2.74
C THR A 28 -5.70 9.96 1.65
N ARG A 29 -6.96 10.41 1.68
CA ARG A 29 -7.47 11.51 0.82
C ARG A 29 -6.90 12.87 1.24
N ILE A 30 -6.30 12.99 2.42
CA ILE A 30 -5.66 14.20 2.89
C ILE A 30 -4.39 14.45 2.06
N VAL A 31 -4.38 15.52 1.28
CA VAL A 31 -3.26 15.90 0.37
C VAL A 31 -1.92 15.98 1.10
N LYS A 32 -1.91 16.46 2.35
CA LYS A 32 -0.69 16.55 3.16
C LYS A 32 -0.09 15.20 3.52
N VAL A 33 -0.92 14.19 3.77
CA VAL A 33 -0.47 12.82 4.03
C VAL A 33 0.09 12.20 2.76
N GLN A 34 -0.54 12.46 1.60
CA GLN A 34 -0.02 12.02 0.31
C GLN A 34 1.37 12.61 0.03
N GLY A 35 1.58 13.91 0.29
CA GLY A 35 2.89 14.55 0.14
C GLY A 35 3.96 13.91 1.01
N LEU A 36 3.68 13.69 2.29
CA LEU A 36 4.63 13.05 3.21
C LEU A 36 5.01 11.62 2.77
N LEU A 37 4.08 10.87 2.19
CA LEU A 37 4.35 9.53 1.67
C LEU A 37 5.14 9.56 0.36
N VAL A 38 4.87 10.55 -0.51
CA VAL A 38 5.65 10.79 -1.73
C VAL A 38 7.10 11.11 -1.36
N ASP A 39 7.31 12.00 -0.39
CA ASP A 39 8.64 12.38 0.08
C ASP A 39 9.34 11.20 0.77
N PHE A 40 8.62 10.40 1.56
CA PHE A 40 9.19 9.25 2.27
C PHE A 40 9.62 8.10 1.34
N PHE A 41 8.87 7.84 0.28
CA PHE A 41 9.18 6.84 -0.74
C PHE A 41 9.95 7.43 -1.93
N GLU A 42 10.37 8.70 -1.84
CA GLU A 42 11.09 9.44 -2.89
C GLU A 42 10.43 9.29 -4.27
N ILE A 43 9.09 9.28 -4.29
CA ILE A 43 8.30 9.05 -5.49
C ILE A 43 8.39 10.31 -6.36
N ASN A 44 9.07 10.19 -7.49
CA ASN A 44 9.14 11.24 -8.50
C ASN A 44 8.72 10.68 -9.86
N GLU A 45 8.49 11.57 -10.82
CA GLU A 45 8.07 11.20 -12.18
C GLU A 45 9.07 10.32 -12.94
N HIS A 46 10.34 10.28 -12.50
CA HIS A 46 11.41 9.45 -13.06
C HIS A 46 11.63 8.15 -12.27
N SER A 47 10.92 7.98 -11.15
CA SER A 47 11.01 6.80 -10.29
C SER A 47 10.17 5.69 -10.90
N ARG A 48 10.63 4.44 -10.73
CA ARG A 48 9.82 3.27 -11.11
C ARG A 48 8.59 3.11 -10.23
N THR A 49 8.62 3.73 -9.05
CA THR A 49 7.53 3.71 -8.08
C THR A 49 6.41 4.64 -8.51
N LYS A 50 5.20 4.12 -8.73
CA LYS A 50 4.00 4.90 -9.04
C LYS A 50 3.10 5.01 -7.82
N LEU A 51 2.53 6.20 -7.62
CA LEU A 51 1.52 6.43 -6.60
C LEU A 51 0.12 6.19 -7.18
N CYS A 52 -0.51 5.09 -6.78
CA CYS A 52 -1.87 4.76 -7.19
C CYS A 52 -2.88 5.47 -6.28
N LYS A 53 -3.43 6.59 -6.75
CA LYS A 53 -4.47 7.38 -6.04
C LYS A 53 -5.90 6.95 -6.35
N SER A 54 -6.10 6.13 -7.38
CA SER A 54 -7.41 5.90 -8.00
C SER A 54 -8.04 4.54 -7.66
N ILE A 55 -7.40 3.71 -6.84
CA ILE A 55 -8.02 2.46 -6.41
C ILE A 55 -8.98 2.81 -5.28
N ASN A 56 -10.27 2.52 -5.49
CA ASN A 56 -11.25 2.65 -4.44
C ASN A 56 -10.88 1.65 -3.33
N ALA A 57 -10.42 2.16 -2.20
CA ALA A 57 -9.94 1.38 -1.07
C ALA A 57 -10.95 0.29 -0.65
N ASP A 58 -12.22 0.63 -0.67
CA ASP A 58 -13.32 -0.28 -0.31
C ASP A 58 -13.48 -1.42 -1.33
N GLU A 59 -13.22 -1.16 -2.62
CA GLU A 59 -13.24 -2.18 -3.66
C GLU A 59 -12.03 -3.11 -3.59
N ALA A 60 -10.83 -2.59 -3.32
CA ALA A 60 -9.63 -3.42 -3.15
C ALA A 60 -9.76 -4.39 -1.98
N VAL A 61 -10.32 -3.93 -0.84
CA VAL A 61 -10.58 -4.77 0.33
C VAL A 61 -11.68 -5.79 0.03
N ALA A 62 -12.77 -5.40 -0.64
CA ALA A 62 -13.86 -6.30 -1.00
C ALA A 62 -13.41 -7.38 -2.01
N TYR A 63 -12.62 -7.01 -3.02
CA TYR A 63 -12.05 -7.98 -3.97
C TYR A 63 -11.06 -8.93 -3.29
N GLY A 64 -10.22 -8.44 -2.39
CA GLY A 64 -9.30 -9.29 -1.61
C GLY A 64 -10.05 -10.29 -0.72
N ALA A 65 -11.08 -9.83 0.00
CA ALA A 65 -11.91 -10.67 0.84
C ALA A 65 -12.73 -11.70 0.04
N CYS A 66 -13.29 -11.31 -1.12
CA CYS A 66 -14.07 -12.20 -1.97
C CYS A 66 -13.22 -13.31 -2.61
N ASN A 67 -11.97 -12.99 -2.98
CA ASN A 67 -11.04 -13.97 -3.54
C ASN A 67 -10.31 -14.81 -2.47
N THR A 68 -10.51 -14.53 -1.18
CA THR A 68 -10.03 -15.41 -0.11
C THR A 68 -11.07 -16.50 0.06
N PRO A 69 -10.83 -17.76 -0.37
CA PRO A 69 -11.85 -18.79 -0.26
C PRO A 69 -12.13 -19.04 1.22
N PHE A 70 -13.40 -19.00 1.60
CA PHE A 70 -13.92 -19.45 2.90
C PHE A 70 -13.57 -20.94 3.21
N SER A 71 -12.86 -21.62 2.31
CA SER A 71 -12.38 -23.00 2.43
C SER A 71 -11.24 -23.21 3.43
N GLN A 72 -10.63 -22.16 4.01
CA GLN A 72 -9.58 -22.36 5.02
C GLN A 72 -10.08 -22.44 6.48
N TYR A 73 -11.38 -22.20 6.74
CA TYR A 73 -11.95 -22.29 8.10
C TYR A 73 -12.75 -23.58 8.34
N LYS A 74 -12.36 -24.69 7.70
CA LYS A 74 -12.97 -26.01 7.91
C LYS A 74 -11.93 -27.05 8.30
N ASN A 75 -11.14 -26.75 9.33
CA ASN A 75 -10.27 -27.72 10.04
C ASN A 75 -10.07 -27.30 11.51
N PHE A 76 -11.17 -27.10 12.23
CA PHE A 76 -11.23 -27.30 13.69
C PHE A 76 -12.37 -28.27 13.98
#